data_AF-A0A5B7UWD0-F1
#
_entry.id   AF-A0A5B7UWD0-F1
#
_cell.length_a   1.000
_cell.length_b   1.000
_cell.length_c   1.000
_cell.angle_alpha   90.00
_cell.angle_beta   90.00
_cell.angle_gamma   90.00
#
_symmetry.space_group_name_H-M   'P 1'
#
loop_
_entity.id
_entity.type
_entity.pdbx_description
1 polymer ?
#
loop_
_entity_poly.entity_id
_entity_poly.type
_entity_poly.pdbx_seq_one_letter_code
_entity_poly.pdbx_strand_id
1 'polypeptide(L)'
;MRKQLVGGVVAGMLLLGACGDPGAEDGSGGAPAPDPPAASRTDGSGPPSQTNRQQAERDEEGDEERGKEGGASRAGPKSPGTSGGRASGPKPAPRVLYLGDSLAMENQDVLGSLLRDRLAARYTSAPYSGTTLCDYLEDTGEDSLVPDEDKAATLVRELRPDFVVLQFWGNSWGYTPCMGGVTYDKQRDTYFTRYAADARRLTGQIEEAARDVGAARPKVVWVSQGPDVMTPDRVRRVNELYRRQAAASGDLVSDAGRAVSPASARYRWVRELPCTADERAHPVYCTEPGGRTALHRGDDYLHFCLAPTTPKSRPCPVRSPGIRRIGQAVTDTVARAAKR
;
A
#
# COMPACT_ATOMS: atom_id res chain seq x y z
N MET A 1 43.22 -25.89 -58.28
CA MET A 1 44.27 -26.95 -58.25
C MET A 1 45.19 -26.70 -57.05
N ARG A 2 45.42 -27.75 -56.24
CA ARG A 2 46.61 -28.13 -55.40
C ARG A 2 47.67 -27.04 -55.07
N LYS A 3 48.38 -27.01 -53.94
CA LYS A 3 48.44 -27.67 -52.61
C LYS A 3 49.68 -27.03 -51.94
N GLN A 4 49.71 -26.94 -50.60
CA GLN A 4 50.86 -27.07 -49.64
C GLN A 4 50.47 -26.28 -48.36
N LEU A 5 50.18 -26.82 -47.16
CA LEU A 5 50.71 -27.86 -46.25
C LEU A 5 52.04 -27.54 -45.54
N VAL A 6 52.05 -27.88 -44.24
CA VAL A 6 53.12 -27.94 -43.21
C VAL A 6 53.32 -26.62 -42.44
N GLY A 7 53.30 -26.54 -41.10
CA GLY A 7 53.33 -27.54 -40.02
C GLY A 7 54.20 -26.97 -38.89
N GLY A 8 53.77 -27.06 -37.63
CA GLY A 8 54.52 -26.55 -36.48
C GLY A 8 53.96 -27.03 -35.16
N VAL A 9 54.48 -28.16 -34.70
CA VAL A 9 54.28 -28.78 -33.38
C VAL A 9 55.32 -28.23 -32.42
N VAL A 10 54.93 -27.82 -31.20
CA VAL A 10 55.81 -27.89 -30.04
C VAL A 10 55.03 -28.49 -28.87
N ALA A 11 55.58 -29.60 -28.38
CA ALA A 11 55.16 -30.33 -27.21
C ALA A 11 55.70 -29.68 -25.92
N GLY A 12 54.88 -29.72 -24.86
CA GLY A 12 55.31 -29.54 -23.48
C GLY A 12 54.52 -30.50 -22.61
N MET A 13 55.19 -31.51 -22.07
CA MET A 13 54.60 -32.65 -21.37
C MET A 13 55.19 -32.72 -19.95
N LEU A 14 54.36 -33.20 -19.01
CA LEU A 14 54.68 -33.84 -17.72
C LEU A 14 54.94 -32.93 -16.49
N LEU A 15 54.46 -33.17 -15.25
CA LEU A 15 53.65 -34.21 -14.60
C LEU A 15 53.24 -33.74 -13.17
N LEU A 16 52.06 -34.19 -12.72
CA LEU A 16 51.68 -34.68 -11.38
C LEU A 16 51.73 -33.80 -10.11
N GLY A 17 50.58 -33.75 -9.43
CA GLY A 17 50.46 -33.40 -8.01
C GLY A 17 49.01 -33.38 -7.54
N ALA A 18 48.54 -34.53 -7.03
CA ALA A 18 47.19 -34.73 -6.52
C ALA A 18 46.99 -34.07 -5.15
N CYS A 19 45.82 -33.43 -4.95
CA CYS A 19 45.16 -33.27 -3.65
C CYS A 19 43.65 -33.37 -3.90
N GLY A 20 43.03 -34.38 -3.31
CA GLY A 20 41.59 -34.62 -3.36
C GLY A 20 40.82 -33.65 -2.46
N ASP A 21 39.63 -33.30 -2.91
CA ASP A 21 38.61 -32.59 -2.13
C ASP A 21 37.38 -33.50 -2.03
N PRO A 22 36.94 -33.93 -0.82
CA PRO A 22 35.77 -34.76 -0.67
C PRO A 22 34.52 -33.93 -0.34
N GLY A 23 33.48 -34.10 -1.16
CA GLY A 23 32.09 -34.15 -0.68
C GLY A 23 31.39 -32.82 -0.42
N ALA A 24 30.60 -32.38 -1.40
CA ALA A 24 29.33 -31.71 -1.14
C ALA A 24 28.31 -32.29 -2.12
N GLU A 25 27.65 -33.38 -1.69
CA GLU A 25 26.48 -33.90 -2.37
C GLU A 25 25.31 -32.94 -2.18
N ASP A 26 24.72 -32.58 -3.32
CA ASP A 26 23.51 -31.79 -3.44
C ASP A 26 22.31 -32.53 -2.85
N GLY A 27 21.90 -32.11 -1.66
CA GLY A 27 20.66 -32.52 -1.00
C GLY A 27 19.63 -31.40 -0.91
N SER A 28 19.48 -30.60 -1.97
CA SER A 28 18.43 -29.57 -2.04
C SER A 28 17.08 -30.20 -2.40
N GLY A 29 16.50 -30.92 -1.42
CA GLY A 29 15.08 -31.30 -1.43
C GLY A 29 14.20 -30.10 -1.10
N GLY A 30 14.30 -29.04 -1.91
CA GLY A 30 13.34 -27.94 -1.88
C GLY A 30 12.04 -28.40 -2.51
N ALA A 31 10.98 -28.48 -1.72
CA ALA A 31 9.63 -28.65 -2.26
C ALA A 31 9.39 -27.61 -3.37
N PRO A 32 8.76 -27.98 -4.49
CA PRO A 32 8.45 -27.02 -5.55
C PRO A 32 7.64 -25.86 -4.95
N ALA A 33 8.01 -24.64 -5.34
CA ALA A 33 7.21 -23.47 -5.00
C ALA A 33 5.78 -23.68 -5.50
N PRO A 34 4.74 -23.34 -4.70
CA PRO A 34 3.37 -23.47 -5.15
C PRO A 34 3.15 -22.63 -6.40
N ASP A 35 2.38 -23.18 -7.35
CA ASP A 35 2.00 -22.47 -8.56
C ASP A 35 1.31 -21.15 -8.20
N PRO A 36 1.58 -20.05 -8.92
CA PRO A 36 0.83 -18.83 -8.73
C PRO A 36 -0.67 -19.11 -8.97
N PRO A 37 -1.58 -18.50 -8.19
CA PRO A 37 -3.00 -18.69 -8.40
C PRO A 37 -3.35 -18.36 -9.86
N ALA A 38 -4.06 -19.29 -10.51
CA ALA A 38 -4.43 -19.17 -11.91
C ALA A 38 -5.13 -17.83 -12.15
N ALA A 39 -4.58 -17.05 -13.09
CA ALA A 39 -5.21 -15.83 -13.57
C ALA A 39 -6.58 -16.18 -14.15
N SER A 40 -7.64 -15.87 -13.42
CA SER A 40 -8.99 -15.89 -13.96
C SER A 40 -9.06 -14.76 -14.98
N ARG A 41 -8.99 -15.09 -16.28
CA ARG A 41 -9.31 -14.15 -17.34
C ARG A 41 -10.76 -13.71 -17.13
N THR A 42 -10.95 -12.47 -16.72
CA THR A 42 -12.26 -11.84 -16.71
C THR A 42 -12.60 -11.45 -18.12
N ASP A 43 -13.56 -12.13 -18.74
CA ASP A 43 -14.26 -11.61 -19.90
C ASP A 43 -14.93 -10.29 -19.50
N GLY A 44 -14.44 -9.19 -20.06
CA GLY A 44 -14.93 -7.84 -19.79
C GLY A 44 -16.34 -7.66 -20.34
N SER A 45 -17.35 -7.70 -19.47
CA SER A 45 -18.73 -7.25 -19.74
C SER A 45 -19.55 -7.14 -18.44
N GLY A 46 -18.94 -6.61 -17.38
CA GLY A 46 -19.65 -6.26 -16.15
C GLY A 46 -19.53 -4.75 -15.90
N PRO A 47 -20.62 -4.04 -15.54
CA PRO A 47 -20.52 -2.63 -15.18
C PRO A 47 -19.54 -2.44 -14.01
N PRO A 48 -18.80 -1.32 -13.97
CA PRO A 48 -17.82 -1.06 -12.93
C PRO A 48 -18.45 -1.15 -11.53
N SER A 49 -17.69 -1.74 -10.62
CA SER A 49 -18.05 -1.88 -9.21
C SER A 49 -18.39 -0.51 -8.63
N GLN A 50 -19.52 -0.40 -7.93
CA GLN A 50 -19.92 0.84 -7.26
C GLN A 50 -18.81 1.24 -6.27
N THR A 51 -18.19 2.39 -6.51
CA THR A 51 -17.21 3.01 -5.61
C THR A 51 -17.93 3.77 -4.49
N ASN A 52 -17.23 4.02 -3.39
CA ASN A 52 -17.73 4.76 -2.22
C ASN A 52 -18.20 6.21 -2.52
N ARG A 53 -18.03 6.72 -3.75
CA ARG A 53 -18.60 8.02 -4.19
C ARG A 53 -20.12 8.07 -3.93
N GLN A 54 -20.82 6.95 -4.16
CA GLN A 54 -22.27 6.85 -3.96
C GLN A 54 -22.71 6.66 -2.49
N GLN A 55 -21.76 6.44 -1.58
CA GLN A 55 -22.03 6.35 -0.13
C GLN A 55 -21.72 7.68 0.58
N ALA A 56 -20.66 8.39 0.18
CA ALA A 56 -20.36 9.72 0.70
C ALA A 56 -21.48 10.75 0.39
N GLU A 57 -22.08 10.68 -0.80
CA GLU A 57 -23.23 11.53 -1.17
C GLU A 57 -24.49 11.23 -0.32
N ARG A 58 -24.65 9.98 0.16
CA ARG A 58 -25.78 9.59 1.02
C ARG A 58 -25.61 10.02 2.48
N ASP A 59 -24.38 10.06 2.97
CA ASP A 59 -24.09 10.49 4.33
C ASP A 59 -24.19 12.03 4.48
N GLU A 60 -23.92 12.80 3.40
CA GLU A 60 -24.11 14.26 3.40
C GLU A 60 -25.60 14.68 3.40
N GLU A 61 -26.49 13.94 2.74
CA GLU A 61 -27.95 14.20 2.80
C GLU A 61 -28.57 13.89 4.18
N GLY A 62 -27.96 12.99 4.97
CA GLY A 62 -28.46 12.62 6.29
C GLY A 62 -28.21 13.65 7.41
N ASP A 63 -27.19 14.49 7.25
CA ASP A 63 -26.80 15.49 8.26
C ASP A 63 -27.56 16.84 8.11
N GLU A 64 -28.12 17.14 6.94
CA GLU A 64 -28.95 18.35 6.75
C GLU A 64 -30.35 18.26 7.39
N GLU A 65 -30.91 17.06 7.55
CA GLU A 65 -32.25 16.90 8.17
C GLU A 65 -32.24 16.97 9.70
N ARG A 66 -31.09 16.93 10.37
CA ARG A 66 -31.00 16.89 11.85
C ARG A 66 -30.76 18.24 12.54
N GLY A 67 -30.66 19.32 11.76
CA GLY A 67 -30.20 20.65 12.22
C GLY A 67 -31.29 21.66 12.59
N LYS A 68 -32.56 21.29 12.75
CA LYS A 68 -33.64 22.22 13.13
C LYS A 68 -34.41 21.73 14.34
N GLU A 69 -33.91 21.99 15.56
CA GLU A 69 -34.77 22.24 16.73
C GLU A 69 -33.97 22.76 17.96
N GLY A 70 -34.36 23.93 18.47
CA GLY A 70 -34.10 24.46 19.82
C GLY A 70 -32.71 25.07 20.07
N GLY A 71 -32.53 26.23 20.69
CA GLY A 71 -33.42 27.12 21.42
C GLY A 71 -32.57 28.23 22.07
N ALA A 72 -33.13 29.42 22.17
CA ALA A 72 -32.48 30.64 22.68
C ALA A 72 -32.18 30.58 24.20
N SER A 73 -31.10 31.24 24.65
CA SER A 73 -31.15 32.20 25.78
C SER A 73 -29.82 32.85 26.19
N ARG A 74 -29.94 34.18 26.35
CA ARG A 74 -29.38 35.10 27.37
C ARG A 74 -27.90 35.53 27.34
N ALA A 75 -27.76 36.83 27.11
CA ALA A 75 -26.59 37.67 27.33
C ALA A 75 -26.43 38.07 28.81
N GLY A 76 -25.17 38.18 29.25
CA GLY A 76 -24.70 38.74 30.52
C GLY A 76 -23.25 39.28 30.37
N PRO A 77 -22.79 40.16 31.26
CA PRO A 77 -22.00 41.34 30.88
C PRO A 77 -20.48 41.16 30.82
N LYS A 78 -19.86 42.03 30.01
CA LYS A 78 -18.41 42.13 29.73
C LYS A 78 -17.63 42.71 30.92
N SER A 79 -16.49 42.09 31.25
CA SER A 79 -15.38 42.71 31.97
C SER A 79 -14.11 42.66 31.10
N PRO A 80 -13.24 43.70 31.15
CA PRO A 80 -12.11 43.83 30.24
C PRO A 80 -10.81 43.28 30.83
N GLY A 81 -9.97 42.75 29.93
CA GLY A 81 -8.52 42.73 30.12
C GLY A 81 -7.93 41.44 30.65
N THR A 82 -7.43 40.61 29.74
CA THR A 82 -6.04 40.13 29.74
C THR A 82 -5.68 39.80 28.30
N SER A 83 -4.64 40.43 27.76
CA SER A 83 -4.00 40.07 26.48
C SER A 83 -3.34 38.71 26.60
N GLY A 84 -4.16 37.65 26.62
CA GLY A 84 -3.73 36.26 26.50
C GLY A 84 -3.43 35.96 25.04
N GLY A 85 -2.24 35.37 24.80
CA GLY A 85 -1.84 34.90 23.48
C GLY A 85 -2.98 34.15 22.81
N ARG A 86 -3.25 34.51 21.55
CA ARG A 86 -4.31 33.93 20.73
C ARG A 86 -4.11 32.42 20.70
N ALA A 87 -4.86 31.72 21.56
CA ALA A 87 -4.93 30.27 21.52
C ALA A 87 -5.36 29.92 20.09
N SER A 88 -4.47 29.24 19.37
CA SER A 88 -4.78 28.67 18.08
C SER A 88 -6.04 27.85 18.26
N GLY A 89 -7.11 28.24 17.55
CA GLY A 89 -8.36 27.48 17.56
C GLY A 89 -8.11 26.01 17.18
N PRO A 90 -9.07 25.12 17.42
CA PRO A 90 -8.94 23.72 17.07
C PRO A 90 -8.46 23.58 15.62
N LYS A 91 -7.33 22.88 15.40
CA LYS A 91 -6.86 22.61 14.04
C LYS A 91 -8.00 21.90 13.27
N PRO A 92 -8.31 22.30 12.03
CA PRO A 92 -9.29 21.60 11.21
C PRO A 92 -8.97 20.11 11.11
N ALA A 93 -10.01 19.29 11.03
CA ALA A 93 -9.85 17.86 10.81
C ALA A 93 -9.14 17.61 9.46
N PRO A 94 -8.15 16.69 9.41
CA PRO A 94 -7.39 16.45 8.19
C PRO A 94 -8.26 15.77 7.12
N ARG A 95 -8.06 16.17 5.86
CA ARG A 95 -8.61 15.50 4.67
C ARG A 95 -7.63 14.45 4.18
N VAL A 96 -8.06 13.21 4.09
CA VAL A 96 -7.23 12.06 3.72
C VAL A 96 -7.81 11.36 2.50
N LEU A 97 -7.03 11.33 1.43
CA LEU A 97 -7.29 10.52 0.24
C LEU A 97 -6.50 9.22 0.32
N TYR A 98 -7.15 8.07 0.08
CA TYR A 98 -6.52 6.75 0.11
C TYR A 98 -6.61 6.03 -1.23
N LEU A 99 -5.44 5.73 -1.79
CA LEU A 99 -5.27 5.10 -3.09
C LEU A 99 -4.41 3.84 -2.94
N GLY A 100 -4.62 2.85 -3.81
CA GLY A 100 -3.83 1.63 -3.75
C GLY A 100 -4.37 0.46 -4.55
N ASP A 101 -3.78 -0.71 -4.30
CA ASP A 101 -4.13 -1.96 -4.97
C ASP A 101 -5.10 -2.85 -4.15
N SER A 102 -5.07 -4.17 -4.37
CA SER A 102 -5.98 -5.11 -3.70
C SER A 102 -5.87 -5.10 -2.19
N LEU A 103 -4.66 -4.92 -1.64
CA LEU A 103 -4.51 -4.84 -0.19
C LEU A 103 -5.01 -3.50 0.36
N ALA A 104 -5.02 -2.45 -0.46
CA ALA A 104 -5.67 -1.20 -0.08
C ALA A 104 -7.20 -1.35 -0.11
N MET A 105 -7.72 -2.04 -1.12
CA MET A 105 -9.14 -2.39 -1.21
C MET A 105 -9.62 -3.13 0.05
N GLU A 106 -8.85 -4.10 0.55
CA GLU A 106 -9.18 -4.82 1.78
C GLU A 106 -9.20 -3.92 3.03
N ASN A 107 -8.25 -2.99 3.10
CA ASN A 107 -7.99 -2.19 4.29
C ASN A 107 -8.89 -0.96 4.44
N GLN A 108 -9.53 -0.52 3.36
CA GLN A 108 -10.11 0.83 3.27
C GLN A 108 -11.13 1.15 4.37
N ASP A 109 -12.05 0.24 4.71
CA ASP A 109 -13.08 0.52 5.72
C ASP A 109 -12.50 0.65 7.13
N VAL A 110 -11.54 -0.22 7.45
CA VAL A 110 -10.86 -0.21 8.76
C VAL A 110 -9.98 1.02 8.89
N LEU A 111 -9.23 1.37 7.84
CA LEU A 111 -8.43 2.61 7.82
C LEU A 111 -9.32 3.85 7.94
N GLY A 112 -10.39 3.93 7.14
CA GLY A 112 -11.34 5.04 7.17
C GLY A 112 -11.98 5.22 8.54
N SER A 113 -12.39 4.12 9.18
CA SER A 113 -12.95 4.16 10.55
C SER A 113 -11.92 4.66 11.56
N LEU A 114 -10.69 4.15 11.53
CA LEU A 114 -9.63 4.60 12.44
C LEU A 114 -9.28 6.09 12.26
N LEU A 115 -9.25 6.57 11.02
CA LEU A 115 -8.98 7.98 10.72
C LEU A 115 -10.12 8.89 11.19
N ARG A 116 -11.38 8.50 10.96
CA ARG A 116 -12.56 9.23 11.45
C ARG A 116 -12.61 9.24 12.97
N ASP A 117 -12.51 8.08 13.61
CA ASP A 117 -12.69 7.95 15.05
C ASP A 117 -11.58 8.67 15.84
N ARG A 118 -10.34 8.60 15.35
CA ARG A 118 -9.17 9.11 16.10
C ARG A 118 -8.79 10.54 15.75
N LEU A 119 -9.11 10.99 14.55
CA LEU A 119 -8.65 12.29 14.03
C LEU A 119 -9.81 13.16 13.51
N ALA A 120 -11.06 12.69 13.59
CA ALA A 120 -12.22 13.30 12.94
C ALA A 120 -12.01 13.53 11.43
N ALA A 121 -11.11 12.76 10.80
CA ALA A 121 -10.64 13.01 9.45
C ALA A 121 -11.78 12.91 8.42
N ARG A 122 -11.76 13.78 7.41
CA ARG A 122 -12.58 13.57 6.20
C ARG A 122 -11.85 12.57 5.33
N TYR A 123 -12.47 11.43 5.08
CA TYR A 123 -11.83 10.28 4.42
C TYR A 123 -12.49 9.95 3.09
N THR A 124 -11.68 9.84 2.04
CA THR A 124 -12.10 9.36 0.72
C THR A 124 -11.19 8.21 0.29
N SER A 125 -11.77 7.12 -0.19
CA SER A 125 -11.04 5.96 -0.71
C SER A 125 -11.36 5.73 -2.18
N ALA A 126 -10.33 5.43 -2.96
CA ALA A 126 -10.44 4.98 -4.34
C ALA A 126 -9.37 3.91 -4.68
N PRO A 127 -9.25 2.80 -3.92
CA PRO A 127 -8.36 1.70 -4.29
C PRO A 127 -8.96 0.86 -5.42
N TYR A 128 -8.10 0.18 -6.19
CA TYR A 128 -8.49 -0.71 -7.30
C TYR A 128 -7.62 -1.95 -7.30
N SER A 129 -8.21 -3.14 -7.32
CA SER A 129 -7.40 -4.37 -7.33
C SER A 129 -6.66 -4.59 -8.64
N GLY A 130 -5.51 -5.26 -8.56
CA GLY A 130 -4.69 -5.54 -9.73
C GLY A 130 -3.91 -4.32 -10.25
N THR A 131 -4.02 -3.15 -9.62
CA THR A 131 -3.28 -1.97 -10.05
C THR A 131 -1.84 -1.94 -9.58
N THR A 132 -1.08 -1.03 -10.18
CA THR A 132 0.21 -0.54 -9.70
C THR A 132 0.23 1.00 -9.75
N LEU A 133 1.38 1.61 -9.46
CA LEU A 133 1.51 3.07 -9.42
C LEU A 133 1.14 3.75 -10.75
N CYS A 134 1.46 3.13 -11.90
CA CYS A 134 1.11 3.73 -13.19
C CYS A 134 -0.38 3.87 -13.41
N ASP A 135 -1.21 3.00 -12.83
CA ASP A 135 -2.66 3.10 -13.01
C ASP A 135 -3.23 4.42 -12.46
N TYR A 136 -2.59 5.03 -11.47
CA TYR A 136 -3.05 6.28 -10.88
C TYR A 136 -2.45 7.53 -11.54
N LEU A 137 -1.64 7.36 -12.59
CA LEU A 137 -1.11 8.46 -13.38
C LEU A 137 -2.15 8.95 -14.39
N GLU A 138 -2.22 10.27 -14.58
CA GLU A 138 -2.82 10.84 -15.78
C GLU A 138 -2.01 10.42 -17.02
N ASP A 139 -2.66 10.42 -18.18
CA ASP A 139 -2.11 10.01 -19.48
C ASP A 139 -1.77 8.52 -19.60
N THR A 140 -2.40 7.66 -18.79
CA THR A 140 -2.36 6.20 -18.99
C THR A 140 -3.50 5.68 -19.88
N GLY A 141 -4.59 6.43 -20.02
CA GLY A 141 -5.68 6.11 -20.94
C GLY A 141 -6.25 4.70 -20.78
N GLU A 142 -6.58 4.06 -21.91
CA GLU A 142 -7.16 2.71 -21.97
C GLU A 142 -6.23 1.62 -21.40
N ASP A 143 -4.94 1.90 -21.19
CA ASP A 143 -3.99 0.97 -20.60
C ASP A 143 -4.08 0.94 -19.05
N SER A 144 -5.10 1.53 -18.44
CA SER A 144 -5.27 1.53 -16.99
C SER A 144 -6.53 0.82 -16.50
N LEU A 145 -6.42 0.20 -15.33
CA LEU A 145 -7.56 -0.35 -14.59
C LEU A 145 -8.29 0.71 -13.72
N VAL A 146 -7.74 1.91 -13.59
CA VAL A 146 -8.33 3.02 -12.81
C VAL A 146 -8.95 4.02 -13.79
N PRO A 147 -10.23 4.37 -13.62
CA PRO A 147 -10.89 5.34 -14.50
C PRO A 147 -10.34 6.76 -14.27
N ASP A 148 -10.56 7.65 -15.24
CA ASP A 148 -9.96 8.99 -15.24
C ASP A 148 -10.40 9.86 -14.06
N GLU A 149 -11.64 9.70 -13.60
CA GLU A 149 -12.18 10.38 -12.42
C GLU A 149 -11.47 10.00 -11.11
N ASP A 150 -10.87 8.81 -11.06
CA ASP A 150 -10.23 8.27 -9.86
C ASP A 150 -8.69 8.28 -9.93
N LYS A 151 -8.11 8.96 -10.93
CA LYS A 151 -6.67 9.23 -10.98
C LYS A 151 -6.25 10.14 -9.82
N ALA A 152 -5.01 10.00 -9.38
CA ALA A 152 -4.52 10.72 -8.21
C ALA A 152 -4.60 12.24 -8.39
N ALA A 153 -4.19 12.77 -9.55
CA ALA A 153 -4.22 14.21 -9.81
C ALA A 153 -5.66 14.73 -9.93
N THR A 154 -6.56 14.03 -10.64
CA THR A 154 -8.01 14.35 -10.68
C THR A 154 -8.59 14.48 -9.27
N LEU A 155 -8.41 13.45 -8.44
CA LEU A 155 -8.91 13.43 -7.07
C LEU A 155 -8.25 14.51 -6.19
N VAL A 156 -6.98 14.85 -6.40
CA VAL A 156 -6.33 15.95 -5.67
C VAL A 156 -6.93 17.30 -6.04
N ARG A 157 -7.24 17.56 -7.32
CA ARG A 157 -7.88 18.81 -7.75
C ARG A 157 -9.28 18.95 -7.14
N GLU A 158 -10.06 17.87 -7.13
CA GLU A 158 -11.42 17.83 -6.60
C GLU A 158 -11.44 17.90 -5.05
N LEU A 159 -10.68 17.02 -4.40
CA LEU A 159 -10.77 16.77 -2.96
C LEU A 159 -9.77 17.57 -2.14
N ARG A 160 -8.82 18.29 -2.74
CA ARG A 160 -7.81 19.13 -2.05
C ARG A 160 -7.35 18.54 -0.70
N PRO A 161 -6.82 17.30 -0.69
CA PRO A 161 -6.53 16.60 0.56
C PRO A 161 -5.32 17.22 1.28
N ASP A 162 -5.23 17.02 2.59
CA ASP A 162 -4.01 17.32 3.37
C ASP A 162 -3.00 16.17 3.25
N PHE A 163 -3.52 14.94 3.10
CA PHE A 163 -2.74 13.72 2.97
C PHE A 163 -3.22 12.85 1.81
N VAL A 164 -2.28 12.31 1.04
CA VAL A 164 -2.54 11.24 0.07
C VAL A 164 -1.81 9.98 0.55
N VAL A 165 -2.56 8.98 0.99
CA VAL A 165 -2.03 7.69 1.45
C VAL A 165 -1.96 6.74 0.26
N LEU A 166 -0.77 6.22 -0.02
CA LEU A 166 -0.49 5.31 -1.12
C LEU A 166 -0.13 3.93 -0.58
N GLN A 167 -1.02 2.95 -0.75
CA GLN A 167 -0.76 1.55 -0.37
C GLN A 167 -0.77 0.65 -1.59
N PHE A 168 0.42 0.30 -2.05
CA PHE A 168 0.60 -0.65 -3.14
C PHE A 168 1.51 -1.77 -2.66
N TRP A 169 1.06 -3.01 -2.79
CA TRP A 169 1.90 -4.19 -2.74
C TRP A 169 2.84 -4.25 -3.93
N GLY A 170 2.54 -3.57 -5.04
CA GLY A 170 3.40 -3.52 -6.22
C GLY A 170 3.22 -4.76 -7.05
N ASN A 171 2.03 -4.87 -7.63
CA ASN A 171 1.60 -5.96 -8.49
C ASN A 171 2.70 -6.38 -9.48
N SER A 172 3.22 -7.58 -9.25
CA SER A 172 4.32 -8.17 -10.01
C SER A 172 3.88 -9.12 -11.12
N TRP A 173 2.58 -9.45 -11.19
CA TRP A 173 2.06 -10.61 -11.93
C TRP A 173 1.35 -10.23 -13.23
N GLY A 174 1.45 -8.97 -13.65
CA GLY A 174 0.96 -8.53 -14.97
C GLY A 174 -0.55 -8.40 -15.06
N TYR A 175 -1.26 -8.14 -13.95
CA TYR A 175 -2.71 -7.87 -14.01
C TYR A 175 -3.06 -6.56 -14.72
N THR A 176 -2.20 -5.54 -14.62
CA THR A 176 -2.45 -4.22 -15.22
C THR A 176 -1.76 -4.07 -16.58
N PRO A 177 -2.47 -3.55 -17.61
CA PRO A 177 -1.87 -3.21 -18.89
C PRO A 177 -0.87 -2.05 -18.79
N CYS A 178 -0.95 -1.17 -17.78
CA CYS A 178 -0.13 0.05 -17.72
C CYS A 178 1.38 -0.22 -17.58
N MET A 179 1.74 -1.44 -17.16
CA MET A 179 3.12 -1.92 -17.09
C MET A 179 3.65 -2.46 -18.43
N GLY A 180 2.82 -2.51 -19.48
CA GLY A 180 3.23 -2.97 -20.81
C GLY A 180 3.81 -4.39 -20.81
N GLY A 181 3.28 -5.28 -19.96
CA GLY A 181 3.78 -6.66 -19.78
C GLY A 181 5.07 -6.79 -18.96
N VAL A 182 5.61 -5.69 -18.42
CA VAL A 182 6.74 -5.73 -17.48
C VAL A 182 6.29 -6.33 -16.15
N THR A 183 6.90 -7.45 -15.79
CA THR A 183 6.58 -8.24 -14.58
C THR A 183 7.86 -8.53 -13.81
N TYR A 184 7.73 -8.72 -12.49
CA TYR A 184 8.90 -8.94 -11.64
C TYR A 184 9.61 -10.25 -11.96
N ASP A 185 8.88 -11.33 -12.23
CA ASP A 185 9.45 -12.65 -12.52
C ASP A 185 10.22 -12.67 -13.84
N LYS A 186 9.77 -11.92 -14.86
CA LYS A 186 10.36 -11.93 -16.20
C LYS A 186 11.43 -10.86 -16.41
N GLN A 187 11.26 -9.68 -15.81
CA GLN A 187 12.02 -8.47 -16.16
C GLN A 187 12.37 -7.64 -14.92
N ARG A 188 13.06 -8.24 -13.94
CA ARG A 188 13.32 -7.64 -12.60
C ARG A 188 13.84 -6.21 -12.63
N ASP A 189 14.92 -5.94 -13.36
CA ASP A 189 15.54 -4.62 -13.33
C ASP A 189 14.71 -3.58 -14.08
N THR A 190 14.09 -3.96 -15.20
CA THR A 190 13.11 -3.13 -15.91
C THR A 190 11.91 -2.82 -15.01
N TYR A 191 11.40 -3.81 -14.29
CA TYR A 191 10.30 -3.67 -13.33
C TYR A 191 10.63 -2.61 -12.28
N PHE A 192 11.77 -2.72 -11.59
CA PHE A 192 12.13 -1.72 -10.57
C PHE A 192 12.43 -0.34 -11.15
N THR A 193 13.04 -0.27 -12.33
CA THR A 193 13.32 0.99 -13.01
C THR A 193 12.02 1.70 -13.36
N ARG A 194 11.06 0.97 -13.94
CA ARG A 194 9.73 1.49 -14.27
C ARG A 194 8.97 1.90 -13.01
N TYR A 195 8.92 1.04 -12.00
CA TYR A 195 8.23 1.31 -10.74
C TYR A 195 8.77 2.56 -10.04
N ALA A 196 10.09 2.78 -10.09
CA ALA A 196 10.71 3.99 -9.55
C ALA A 196 10.38 5.25 -10.35
N ALA A 197 10.29 5.14 -11.69
CA ALA A 197 9.86 6.24 -12.54
C ALA A 197 8.39 6.61 -12.26
N ASP A 198 7.51 5.62 -12.13
CA ASP A 198 6.09 5.84 -11.86
C ASP A 198 5.88 6.44 -10.46
N ALA A 199 6.64 6.02 -9.44
CA ALA A 199 6.59 6.66 -8.11
C ALA A 199 6.97 8.15 -8.15
N ARG A 200 7.98 8.51 -8.94
CA ARG A 200 8.38 9.91 -9.15
C ARG A 200 7.29 10.69 -9.88
N ARG A 201 6.79 10.16 -10.99
CA ARG A 201 5.71 10.79 -11.79
C ARG A 201 4.46 11.02 -10.96
N LEU A 202 4.03 10.01 -10.20
CA LEU A 202 2.83 10.08 -9.37
C LEU A 202 2.95 11.18 -8.31
N THR A 203 4.10 11.27 -7.65
CA THR A 203 4.37 12.36 -6.69
C THR A 203 4.35 13.73 -7.37
N GLY A 204 4.92 13.83 -8.57
CA GLY A 204 4.94 15.06 -9.36
C GLY A 204 3.52 15.51 -9.75
N GLN A 205 2.70 14.61 -10.27
CA GLN A 205 1.31 14.89 -10.64
C GLN A 205 0.44 15.28 -9.43
N ILE A 206 0.63 14.64 -8.27
CA ILE A 206 -0.04 15.05 -7.03
C ILE A 206 0.33 16.48 -6.64
N GLU A 207 1.60 16.87 -6.76
CA GLU A 207 2.06 18.23 -6.44
C GLU A 207 1.54 19.26 -7.44
N GLU A 208 1.59 18.95 -8.73
CA GLU A 208 1.09 19.80 -9.81
C GLU A 208 -0.42 20.02 -9.68
N ALA A 209 -1.20 18.95 -9.49
CA ALA A 209 -2.64 19.04 -9.27
C ALA A 209 -3.01 19.94 -8.08
N ALA A 210 -2.28 19.85 -6.97
CA ALA A 210 -2.50 20.74 -5.83
C ALA A 210 -2.20 22.20 -6.18
N ARG A 211 -1.12 22.45 -6.93
CA ARG A 211 -0.73 23.78 -7.40
C ARG A 211 -1.76 24.38 -8.35
N ASP A 212 -2.30 23.59 -9.29
CA ASP A 212 -3.30 24.02 -10.27
C ASP A 212 -4.54 24.64 -9.62
N VAL A 213 -4.96 24.10 -8.47
CA VAL A 213 -6.13 24.57 -7.73
C VAL A 213 -5.79 25.50 -6.57
N GLY A 214 -4.54 25.98 -6.49
CA GLY A 214 -4.07 26.89 -5.44
C GLY A 214 -4.10 26.30 -4.03
N ALA A 215 -4.03 24.97 -3.90
CA ALA A 215 -4.00 24.28 -2.62
C ALA A 215 -2.56 24.08 -2.11
N ALA A 216 -2.42 23.89 -0.80
CA ALA A 216 -1.18 23.40 -0.24
C ALA A 216 -0.88 21.99 -0.79
N ARG A 217 0.39 21.71 -1.09
CA ARG A 217 0.81 20.37 -1.54
C ARG A 217 0.47 19.34 -0.43
N PRO A 218 -0.33 18.30 -0.71
CA PRO A 218 -0.59 17.26 0.27
C PRO A 218 0.70 16.54 0.66
N LYS A 219 0.75 16.02 1.89
CA LYS A 219 1.79 15.07 2.29
C LYS A 219 1.44 13.68 1.77
N VAL A 220 2.32 13.12 0.95
CA VAL A 220 2.18 11.73 0.53
C VAL A 220 2.62 10.81 1.67
N VAL A 221 1.84 9.77 1.96
CA VAL A 221 2.15 8.73 2.95
C VAL A 221 2.35 7.42 2.21
N TRP A 222 3.61 7.03 2.00
CA TRP A 222 3.96 5.75 1.40
C TRP A 222 3.83 4.62 2.42
N VAL A 223 2.92 3.68 2.18
CA VAL A 223 2.67 2.55 3.08
C VAL A 223 3.62 1.41 2.75
N SER A 224 4.56 1.12 3.67
CA SER A 224 5.51 0.01 3.50
C SER A 224 4.82 -1.34 3.63
N GLN A 225 5.20 -2.26 2.76
CA GLN A 225 4.65 -3.60 2.61
C GLN A 225 5.12 -4.53 3.74
N GLY A 226 4.26 -5.50 4.08
CA GLY A 226 4.58 -6.62 4.94
C GLY A 226 5.51 -7.64 4.25
N PRO A 227 5.81 -8.75 4.93
CA PRO A 227 6.54 -9.86 4.34
C PRO A 227 5.75 -10.51 3.18
N ASP A 228 6.46 -10.94 2.15
CA ASP A 228 5.91 -11.71 1.02
C ASP A 228 6.69 -13.02 0.94
N VAL A 229 5.99 -14.14 1.06
CA VAL A 229 6.61 -15.48 1.02
C VAL A 229 7.08 -15.85 -0.39
N MET A 230 6.40 -15.37 -1.42
CA MET A 230 6.69 -15.71 -2.82
C MET A 230 7.83 -14.87 -3.36
N THR A 231 7.87 -13.57 -3.03
CA THR A 231 8.84 -12.62 -3.58
C THR A 231 9.48 -11.72 -2.49
N PRO A 232 10.19 -12.29 -1.50
CA PRO A 232 10.66 -11.53 -0.33
C PRO A 232 11.71 -10.44 -0.66
N ASP A 233 12.47 -10.57 -1.74
CA ASP A 233 13.37 -9.50 -2.21
C ASP A 233 12.61 -8.31 -2.81
N ARG A 234 11.48 -8.59 -3.50
CA ARG A 234 10.67 -7.56 -4.13
C ARG A 234 10.14 -6.56 -3.12
N VAL A 235 9.51 -7.03 -2.05
CA VAL A 235 8.97 -6.15 -0.99
C VAL A 235 10.07 -5.34 -0.30
N ARG A 236 11.28 -5.92 -0.13
CA ARG A 236 12.44 -5.21 0.42
C ARG A 236 12.84 -4.03 -0.45
N ARG A 237 12.99 -4.26 -1.75
CA ARG A 237 13.40 -3.25 -2.72
C ARG A 237 12.33 -2.19 -2.96
N VAL A 238 11.05 -2.56 -2.98
CA VAL A 238 9.94 -1.59 -3.09
C VAL A 238 9.83 -0.72 -1.84
N ASN A 239 9.94 -1.29 -0.63
CA ASN A 239 9.93 -0.50 0.61
C ASN A 239 11.11 0.48 0.69
N GLU A 240 12.28 0.09 0.19
CA GLU A 240 13.42 0.99 0.06
C GLU A 240 13.15 2.11 -0.97
N LEU A 241 12.53 1.79 -2.10
CA LEU A 241 12.11 2.77 -3.09
C LEU A 241 11.15 3.80 -2.49
N TYR A 242 10.15 3.37 -1.71
CA TYR A 242 9.24 4.27 -1.00
C TYR A 242 9.95 5.18 0.00
N ARG A 243 10.93 4.66 0.76
CA ARG A 243 11.74 5.50 1.65
C ARG A 243 12.54 6.55 0.91
N ARG A 244 13.19 6.19 -0.20
CA ARG A 244 13.92 7.14 -1.04
C ARG A 244 13.01 8.19 -1.66
N GLN A 245 11.86 7.77 -2.20
CA GLN A 245 10.89 8.68 -2.79
C GLN A 245 10.37 9.66 -1.74
N ALA A 246 9.96 9.18 -0.57
CA ALA A 246 9.47 10.02 0.51
C ALA A 246 10.53 11.04 0.97
N ALA A 247 11.79 10.63 1.10
CA ALA A 247 12.89 11.52 1.45
C ALA A 247 13.12 12.59 0.39
N ALA A 248 13.08 12.22 -0.90
CA ALA A 248 13.31 13.14 -2.01
C ALA A 248 12.23 14.22 -2.14
N SER A 249 10.99 13.91 -1.76
CA SER A 249 9.84 14.81 -1.89
C SER A 249 9.37 15.45 -0.57
N GLY A 250 10.07 15.19 0.54
CA GLY A 250 9.67 15.70 1.87
C GLY A 250 8.35 15.11 2.37
N ASP A 251 8.06 13.88 1.96
CA ASP A 251 6.87 13.09 2.27
C ASP A 251 7.13 12.09 3.41
N LEU A 252 6.15 11.24 3.68
CA LEU A 252 6.13 10.35 4.84
C LEU A 252 6.17 8.89 4.41
N VAL A 253 6.69 8.05 5.31
CA VAL A 253 6.57 6.60 5.22
C VAL A 253 5.83 6.10 6.45
N SER A 254 4.79 5.29 6.23
CA SER A 254 4.21 4.47 7.28
C SER A 254 4.81 3.08 7.22
N ASP A 255 5.52 2.65 8.26
CA ASP A 255 6.10 1.29 8.35
C ASP A 255 5.02 0.27 8.78
N ALA A 256 3.90 0.25 8.05
CA ALA A 256 2.77 -0.64 8.34
C ALA A 256 3.15 -2.12 8.24
N GLY A 257 4.03 -2.48 7.30
CA GLY A 257 4.56 -3.82 7.19
C GLY A 257 5.29 -4.32 8.44
N ARG A 258 5.89 -3.44 9.26
CA ARG A 258 6.49 -3.85 10.54
C ARG A 258 5.42 -4.29 11.55
N ALA A 259 4.23 -3.71 11.52
CA ALA A 259 3.15 -4.06 12.44
C ALA A 259 2.65 -5.51 12.22
N VAL A 260 2.81 -6.01 10.99
CA VAL A 260 2.46 -7.38 10.58
C VAL A 260 3.69 -8.28 10.40
N SER A 261 4.81 -7.92 11.03
CA SER A 261 6.04 -8.72 11.02
C SER A 261 6.50 -9.08 12.43
N PRO A 262 7.24 -10.19 12.60
CA PRO A 262 7.96 -10.45 13.85
C PRO A 262 8.95 -9.32 14.15
N ALA A 263 9.07 -8.93 15.43
CA ALA A 263 9.91 -7.80 15.85
C ALA A 263 11.39 -7.96 15.46
N SER A 264 11.91 -9.19 15.47
CA SER A 264 13.29 -9.53 15.10
C SER A 264 13.47 -9.89 13.62
N ALA A 265 12.39 -9.92 12.82
CA ALA A 265 12.44 -10.40 11.44
C ALA A 265 11.42 -9.67 10.55
N ARG A 266 11.73 -8.41 10.19
CA ARG A 266 10.88 -7.48 9.40
C ARG A 266 10.34 -8.03 8.07
N TYR A 267 10.99 -9.03 7.48
CA TYR A 267 10.62 -9.60 6.19
C TYR A 267 10.34 -11.11 6.27
N ARG A 268 10.18 -11.66 7.49
CA ARG A 268 9.79 -13.05 7.68
C ARG A 268 8.27 -13.14 7.71
N TRP A 269 7.71 -13.88 6.75
CA TRP A 269 6.29 -14.18 6.72
C TRP A 269 5.90 -15.05 7.92
N VAL A 270 4.77 -14.74 8.54
CA VAL A 270 4.17 -15.51 9.62
C VAL A 270 2.66 -15.45 9.48
N ARG A 271 1.99 -16.58 9.72
CA ARG A 271 0.52 -16.64 9.75
C ARG A 271 -0.06 -15.88 10.93
N GLU A 272 0.68 -15.83 12.04
CA GLU A 272 0.22 -15.31 13.31
C GLU A 272 1.31 -14.54 14.04
N LEU A 273 0.90 -13.58 14.87
CA LEU A 273 1.78 -12.88 15.81
C LEU A 273 1.22 -12.92 17.23
N PRO A 274 2.05 -12.71 18.25
CA PRO A 274 1.54 -12.38 19.59
C PRO A 274 0.61 -11.17 19.51
N CYS A 275 -0.44 -11.18 20.32
CA CYS A 275 -1.31 -10.02 20.44
C CYS A 275 -0.52 -8.78 20.87
N THR A 276 -0.89 -7.62 20.35
CA THR A 276 -0.44 -6.33 20.85
C THR A 276 -1.11 -6.00 22.19
N ALA A 277 -0.67 -4.94 22.86
CA ALA A 277 -1.37 -4.45 24.05
C ALA A 277 -2.81 -4.02 23.73
N ASP A 278 -3.03 -3.38 22.57
CA ASP A 278 -4.37 -2.99 22.11
C ASP A 278 -5.26 -4.21 21.89
N GLU A 279 -4.75 -5.26 21.24
CA GLU A 279 -5.51 -6.48 20.99
C GLU A 279 -5.81 -7.26 22.28
N ARG A 280 -4.92 -7.22 23.27
CA ARG A 280 -5.21 -7.78 24.61
C ARG A 280 -6.28 -6.99 25.35
N ALA A 281 -6.31 -5.67 25.20
CA ALA A 281 -7.36 -4.82 25.76
C ALA A 281 -8.70 -4.97 25.02
N HIS A 282 -8.67 -5.48 23.78
CA HIS A 282 -9.84 -5.75 22.94
C HIS A 282 -9.83 -7.21 22.49
N PRO A 283 -10.20 -8.17 23.37
CA PRO A 283 -9.95 -9.61 23.17
C PRO A 283 -10.49 -10.17 21.86
N VAL A 284 -11.48 -9.50 21.27
CA VAL A 284 -12.03 -9.79 19.93
C VAL A 284 -10.98 -9.79 18.80
N TYR A 285 -9.82 -9.16 19.00
CA TYR A 285 -8.70 -9.16 18.06
C TYR A 285 -7.59 -10.17 18.42
N CYS A 286 -7.65 -10.80 19.59
CA CYS A 286 -6.83 -11.97 19.93
C CYS A 286 -7.51 -13.24 19.42
N THR A 287 -7.40 -13.46 18.12
CA THR A 287 -8.17 -14.47 17.39
C THR A 287 -7.67 -15.91 17.57
N GLU A 288 -6.48 -16.10 18.16
CA GLU A 288 -5.83 -17.41 18.26
C GLU A 288 -5.47 -17.77 19.73
N PRO A 289 -5.41 -19.07 20.06
CA PRO A 289 -5.00 -19.52 21.39
C PRO A 289 -3.61 -19.02 21.81
N GLY A 290 -3.38 -18.93 23.13
CA GLY A 290 -2.08 -18.54 23.68
C GLY A 290 -1.77 -17.04 23.53
N GLY A 291 -2.79 -16.19 23.42
CA GLY A 291 -2.62 -14.74 23.30
C GLY A 291 -2.02 -14.34 21.95
N ARG A 292 -2.46 -15.01 20.89
CA ARG A 292 -2.00 -14.80 19.52
C ARG A 292 -3.13 -14.23 18.65
N THR A 293 -2.75 -13.78 17.47
CA THR A 293 -3.69 -13.34 16.45
C THR A 293 -3.28 -13.82 15.08
N ALA A 294 -4.26 -14.25 14.29
CA ALA A 294 -4.10 -14.51 12.87
C ALA A 294 -3.90 -13.21 12.10
N LEU A 295 -2.91 -13.21 11.21
CA LEU A 295 -2.67 -12.19 10.20
C LEU A 295 -3.18 -12.64 8.83
N HIS A 296 -3.11 -13.94 8.57
CA HIS A 296 -3.42 -14.56 7.29
C HIS A 296 -4.29 -15.80 7.51
N ARG A 297 -5.07 -16.17 6.49
CA ARG A 297 -5.71 -17.48 6.43
C ARG A 297 -4.65 -18.57 6.25
N GLY A 298 -5.00 -19.82 6.56
CA GLY A 298 -4.09 -20.96 6.36
C GLY A 298 -3.79 -21.26 4.88
N ASP A 299 -4.68 -20.86 3.98
CA ASP A 299 -4.64 -21.09 2.54
C ASP A 299 -4.35 -19.82 1.72
N ASP A 300 -4.12 -18.68 2.38
CA ASP A 300 -3.84 -17.40 1.74
C ASP A 300 -2.59 -16.76 2.33
N TYR A 301 -1.54 -16.63 1.52
CA TYR A 301 -0.25 -16.09 1.94
C TYR A 301 -0.07 -14.60 1.65
N LEU A 302 -1.01 -13.99 0.94
CA LEU A 302 -0.90 -12.61 0.44
C LEU A 302 -1.83 -11.68 1.20
N HIS A 303 -3.10 -12.06 1.35
CA HIS A 303 -4.12 -11.17 1.86
C HIS A 303 -4.16 -11.16 3.38
N PHE A 304 -4.50 -10.00 3.94
CA PHE A 304 -4.69 -9.85 5.39
C PHE A 304 -6.15 -10.05 5.78
N CYS A 305 -7.06 -10.06 4.82
CA CYS A 305 -8.45 -10.41 5.07
C CYS A 305 -8.60 -11.89 5.46
N LEU A 306 -9.26 -12.16 6.57
CA LEU A 306 -9.49 -13.54 7.04
C LEU A 306 -10.68 -14.22 6.37
N ALA A 307 -11.48 -13.48 5.59
CA ALA A 307 -12.50 -14.05 4.72
C ALA A 307 -11.89 -14.58 3.41
N PRO A 308 -12.49 -15.60 2.77
CA PRO A 308 -12.05 -16.05 1.45
C PRO A 308 -12.05 -14.90 0.44
N THR A 309 -11.04 -14.89 -0.43
CA THR A 309 -10.97 -13.95 -1.55
C THR A 309 -12.11 -14.20 -2.53
N THR A 310 -12.64 -13.11 -3.09
CA THR A 310 -13.70 -13.16 -4.10
C THR A 310 -13.20 -12.64 -5.44
N PRO A 311 -13.74 -13.13 -6.58
CA PRO A 311 -13.34 -12.64 -7.90
C PRO A 311 -13.50 -11.13 -8.04
N LYS A 312 -14.58 -10.58 -7.45
CA LYS A 312 -14.75 -9.15 -7.29
C LYS A 312 -14.07 -8.71 -6.02
N SER A 313 -13.15 -7.77 -6.15
CA SER A 313 -12.48 -7.19 -5.00
C SER A 313 -13.43 -6.27 -4.23
N ARG A 314 -13.34 -6.33 -2.90
CA ARG A 314 -14.22 -5.62 -1.98
C ARG A 314 -13.49 -5.37 -0.66
N PRO A 315 -13.93 -4.39 0.15
CA PRO A 315 -13.48 -4.29 1.53
C PRO A 315 -13.61 -5.61 2.28
N CYS A 316 -12.71 -5.84 3.24
CA CYS A 316 -12.75 -7.07 4.01
C CYS A 316 -14.02 -7.13 4.88
N PRO A 317 -14.91 -8.13 4.70
CA PRO A 317 -16.20 -8.17 5.40
C PRO A 317 -16.10 -8.69 6.84
N VAL A 318 -14.91 -9.12 7.28
CA VAL A 318 -14.68 -9.71 8.59
C VAL A 318 -13.57 -8.98 9.34
N ARG A 319 -13.66 -9.00 10.67
CA ARG A 319 -12.58 -8.51 11.52
C ARG A 319 -11.29 -9.26 11.22
N SER A 320 -10.28 -8.50 10.81
CA SER A 320 -8.98 -9.02 10.43
C SER A 320 -7.88 -8.24 11.16
N PRO A 321 -7.18 -8.86 12.12
CA PRO A 321 -6.17 -8.18 12.94
C PRO A 321 -5.00 -7.64 12.11
N GLY A 322 -4.58 -8.33 11.04
CA GLY A 322 -3.57 -7.82 10.10
C GLY A 322 -3.98 -6.48 9.46
N ILE A 323 -5.22 -6.39 8.98
CA ILE A 323 -5.80 -5.15 8.44
C ILE A 323 -5.83 -4.05 9.49
N ARG A 324 -6.30 -4.36 10.71
CA ARG A 324 -6.33 -3.39 11.82
C ARG A 324 -4.94 -2.85 12.14
N ARG A 325 -3.92 -3.70 12.23
CA ARG A 325 -2.53 -3.28 12.52
C ARG A 325 -1.98 -2.37 11.43
N ILE A 326 -2.23 -2.67 10.16
CA ILE A 326 -1.84 -1.80 9.04
C ILE A 326 -2.56 -0.45 9.13
N GLY A 327 -3.89 -0.47 9.29
CA GLY A 327 -4.69 0.75 9.43
C GLY A 327 -4.26 1.63 10.61
N GLN A 328 -3.93 1.01 11.75
CA GLN A 328 -3.41 1.72 12.94
C GLN A 328 -2.07 2.38 12.66
N ALA A 329 -1.12 1.67 12.03
CA ALA A 329 0.18 2.22 11.69
C ALA A 329 0.09 3.43 10.74
N VAL A 330 -0.78 3.34 9.72
CA VAL A 330 -1.07 4.46 8.81
C VAL A 330 -1.71 5.63 9.56
N THR A 331 -2.74 5.37 10.36
CA THR A 331 -3.42 6.39 11.17
C THR A 331 -2.45 7.10 12.11
N ASP A 332 -1.55 6.37 12.77
CA ASP A 332 -0.54 6.94 13.66
C ASP A 332 0.44 7.85 12.91
N THR A 333 0.80 7.50 11.68
CA THR A 333 1.66 8.33 10.82
C THR A 333 0.97 9.64 10.45
N VAL A 334 -0.29 9.59 10.03
CA VAL A 334 -1.09 10.79 9.74
C VAL A 334 -1.27 11.64 11.00
N ALA A 335 -1.62 11.02 12.13
CA ALA A 335 -1.81 11.70 13.42
C ALA A 335 -0.57 12.46 13.87
N ARG A 336 0.62 11.87 13.74
CA ARG A 336 1.89 12.52 14.09
C ARG A 336 2.19 13.71 13.18
N ALA A 337 1.86 13.61 11.90
CA ALA A 337 2.09 14.67 10.94
C ALA A 337 1.10 15.84 11.11
N ALA A 338 -0.18 15.56 11.33
CA ALA A 338 -1.22 16.58 11.53
C ALA A 338 -1.02 17.41 12.82
N LYS A 339 -0.32 16.85 13.82
CA LYS A 339 0.01 17.56 15.06
C LYS A 339 1.11 18.62 14.87
N ARG A 340 2.04 18.42 13.91
CA ARG A 340 3.10 19.39 13.60
C ARG A 340 2.50 20.64 12.98
#